data_AF-A0A286EV02-F1
#
_entry.id   AF-A0A286EV02-F1
#
_cell.length_a   1.000
_cell.length_b   1.000
_cell.length_c   1.000
_cell.angle_alpha   90.00
_cell.angle_beta   90.00
_cell.angle_gamma   90.00
#
_symmetry.space_group_name_H-M   'P 1'
#
loop_
_entity.id
_entity.type
_entity.pdbx_description
1 polymer ?
#
loop_
_entity_poly.entity_id
_entity_poly.type
_entity_poly.pdbx_seq_one_letter_code
_entity_poly.pdbx_strand_id
1 'polypeptide(L)'
;MVPRPTGPVWHEQPGDSWNDVRMSSLPDPRTAVEYRIPAAELVVGDLVNTQPGAGDDWQQVLGVYPGVESLAGATEEVTELVKSLDGRYVLVQLSDLAPVDAAVYFVDGTALTVGETDSDDQPVLDQISTEDGERLYLYTKHELVHIRATS
;
A
#
# COMPACT_ATOMS: atom_id res chain seq x y z
N MET A 1 27.88 73.30 24.75
CA MET A 1 28.38 71.97 24.37
C MET A 1 27.76 70.99 25.36
N VAL A 2 26.69 70.32 24.93
CA VAL A 2 25.81 69.46 25.75
C VAL A 2 25.47 68.24 24.87
N PRO A 3 25.53 67.00 25.39
CA PRO A 3 25.40 65.79 24.58
C PRO A 3 23.97 65.59 24.04
N ARG A 4 23.87 64.98 22.85
CA ARG A 4 22.60 64.64 22.18
C ARG A 4 21.90 63.48 22.89
N PRO A 5 20.57 63.48 23.00
CA PRO A 5 19.80 62.35 23.51
C PRO A 5 19.70 61.21 22.49
N THR A 6 19.74 59.99 23.02
CA THR A 6 19.55 58.69 22.35
C THR A 6 18.13 58.57 21.79
N GLY A 7 18.02 58.37 20.47
CA GLY A 7 16.77 57.96 19.84
C GLY A 7 16.44 56.48 20.13
N PRO A 8 15.18 56.06 19.97
CA PRO A 8 14.78 54.67 20.19
C PRO A 8 15.40 53.75 19.13
N VAL A 9 15.96 52.63 19.59
CA VAL A 9 16.35 51.50 18.74
C VAL A 9 15.06 50.76 18.39
N TRP A 10 14.60 50.91 17.14
CA TRP A 10 13.61 50.01 16.57
C TRP A 10 14.34 48.72 16.19
N HIS A 11 14.08 47.63 16.92
CA HIS A 11 14.40 46.30 16.43
C HIS A 11 13.41 45.97 15.31
N GLU A 12 13.83 46.16 14.06
CA GLU A 12 13.23 45.46 12.94
C GLU A 12 13.57 43.97 13.10
N GLN A 13 12.61 43.18 13.56
CA GLN A 13 12.53 41.79 13.12
C GLN A 13 11.89 41.80 11.74
N PRO A 14 12.54 41.20 10.74
CA PRO A 14 11.79 40.61 9.65
C PRO A 14 12.23 39.17 9.41
N GLY A 15 11.27 38.34 9.05
CA GLY A 15 11.56 37.03 8.47
C GLY A 15 10.70 35.92 9.02
N ASP A 16 9.39 36.16 9.09
CA ASP A 16 8.32 35.22 8.79
C ASP A 16 8.70 33.73 8.75
N SER A 17 8.14 33.01 9.73
CA SER A 17 7.87 31.58 9.64
C SER A 17 6.83 31.31 8.55
N TRP A 18 7.23 31.43 7.27
CA TRP A 18 6.42 30.92 6.17
C TRP A 18 6.64 29.42 6.07
N ASN A 19 5.62 28.67 6.50
CA ASN A 19 5.23 27.43 5.85
C ASN A 19 6.33 26.37 5.75
N ASP A 20 6.54 25.67 6.87
CA ASP A 20 6.83 24.22 6.80
C ASP A 20 5.54 23.50 6.34
N VAL A 21 5.03 23.92 5.19
CA VAL A 21 4.16 23.09 4.37
C VAL A 21 5.11 22.02 3.90
N ARG A 22 5.07 20.87 4.58
CA ARG A 22 5.51 19.60 3.99
C ARG A 22 5.03 19.63 2.55
N MET A 23 5.94 19.89 1.61
CA MET A 23 5.68 19.50 0.24
C MET A 23 5.60 18.00 0.36
N SER A 24 4.36 17.48 0.46
CA SER A 24 4.08 16.12 0.07
C SER A 24 4.78 15.98 -1.28
N SER A 25 5.88 15.23 -1.30
CA SER A 25 6.55 14.88 -2.54
C SER A 25 5.46 14.48 -3.52
N LEU A 26 5.47 15.09 -4.71
CA LEU A 26 4.54 14.66 -5.74
C LEU A 26 4.69 13.14 -5.86
N PRO A 27 3.60 12.36 -5.85
CA PRO A 27 3.68 10.92 -5.98
C PRO A 27 4.49 10.58 -7.23
N ASP A 28 5.37 9.59 -7.12
CA ASP A 28 6.22 9.20 -8.24
C ASP A 28 5.33 8.87 -9.45
N PRO A 29 5.53 9.51 -10.62
CA PRO A 29 4.65 9.34 -11.77
C PRO A 29 4.62 7.90 -12.30
N ARG A 30 5.61 7.06 -11.95
CA ARG A 30 5.61 5.61 -12.25
C ARG A 30 4.49 4.88 -11.50
N THR A 31 4.06 5.41 -10.36
CA THR A 31 3.00 4.85 -9.51
C THR A 31 1.64 5.46 -9.83
N ALA A 32 1.40 5.87 -11.07
CA ALA A 32 0.16 6.57 -11.46
C ALA A 32 -1.05 5.66 -11.71
N VAL A 33 -0.88 4.33 -11.76
CA VAL A 33 -1.96 3.41 -12.11
C VAL A 33 -2.35 2.58 -10.89
N GLU A 34 -3.45 2.97 -10.27
CA GLU A 34 -4.20 2.20 -9.28
C GLU A 34 -5.64 2.14 -9.74
N TYR A 35 -6.28 1.00 -9.54
CA TYR A 35 -7.70 0.83 -9.86
C TYR A 35 -8.31 -0.14 -8.88
N ARG A 36 -9.63 -0.26 -8.95
CA ARG A 36 -10.37 -1.17 -8.10
C ARG A 36 -11.05 -2.23 -8.95
N ILE A 37 -10.94 -3.46 -8.51
CA ILE A 37 -11.68 -4.59 -9.06
C ILE A 37 -12.56 -5.22 -7.98
N PRO A 38 -13.63 -5.94 -8.36
CA PRO A 38 -14.33 -6.81 -7.44
C PRO A 38 -13.38 -7.85 -6.83
N ALA A 39 -13.51 -8.13 -5.54
CA ALA A 39 -12.67 -9.12 -4.84
C ALA A 39 -12.76 -10.53 -5.47
N ALA A 40 -13.90 -10.87 -6.10
CA ALA A 40 -14.07 -12.13 -6.81
C ALA A 40 -13.23 -12.25 -8.11
N GLU A 41 -12.67 -11.14 -8.60
CA GLU A 41 -11.82 -11.09 -9.79
C GLU A 41 -10.32 -11.11 -9.46
N LEU A 42 -9.95 -11.12 -8.17
CA LEU A 42 -8.56 -11.25 -7.74
C LEU A 42 -7.94 -12.55 -8.23
N VAL A 43 -6.65 -12.49 -8.55
CA VAL A 43 -5.84 -13.65 -8.91
C VAL A 43 -4.58 -13.72 -8.05
N VAL A 44 -4.03 -14.93 -7.91
CA VAL A 44 -2.74 -15.12 -7.23
C VAL A 44 -1.66 -14.30 -7.93
N GLY A 45 -0.90 -13.54 -7.14
CA GLY A 45 0.13 -12.62 -7.61
C GLY A 45 -0.29 -11.15 -7.63
N ASP A 46 -1.59 -10.84 -7.57
CA ASP A 46 -2.06 -9.46 -7.46
C ASP A 46 -1.51 -8.79 -6.19
N LEU A 47 -1.24 -7.49 -6.26
CA LEU A 47 -0.90 -6.67 -5.10
C LEU A 47 -2.11 -5.87 -4.66
N VAL A 48 -2.53 -6.08 -3.41
CA VAL A 48 -3.67 -5.41 -2.79
C VAL A 48 -3.17 -4.41 -1.77
N ASN A 49 -3.66 -3.17 -1.83
CA ASN A 49 -3.41 -2.18 -0.78
C ASN A 49 -4.52 -2.26 0.27
N THR A 50 -4.20 -2.73 1.48
CA THR A 50 -5.19 -2.87 2.56
C THR A 50 -5.41 -1.58 3.36
N GLN A 51 -4.52 -0.59 3.19
CA GLN A 51 -4.59 0.71 3.87
C GLN A 51 -4.38 1.90 2.91
N PRO A 52 -5.23 2.05 1.88
CA PRO A 52 -5.05 3.09 0.87
C PRO A 52 -5.12 4.50 1.48
N GLY A 53 -4.06 5.29 1.25
CA GLY A 53 -4.00 6.72 1.59
C GLY A 53 -3.57 7.10 3.02
N ALA A 54 -3.37 6.14 3.93
CA ALA A 54 -2.86 6.42 5.29
C ALA A 54 -1.41 5.96 5.52
N GLY A 55 -0.85 5.14 4.62
CA GLY A 55 0.50 4.59 4.68
C GLY A 55 0.50 3.27 3.93
N ASP A 56 0.38 3.37 2.61
CA ASP A 56 -0.01 2.29 1.70
C ASP A 56 0.50 0.90 2.12
N ASP A 57 -0.40 -0.05 2.32
CA ASP A 57 -0.09 -1.34 2.93
C ASP A 57 -0.26 -2.44 1.88
N TRP A 58 0.75 -2.58 1.02
CA TRP A 58 0.70 -3.51 -0.11
C TRP A 58 1.04 -4.95 0.32
N GLN A 59 0.13 -5.87 0.03
CA GLN A 59 0.26 -7.30 0.30
C GLN A 59 0.02 -8.10 -1.00
N GLN A 60 0.73 -9.21 -1.17
CA GLN A 60 0.51 -10.08 -2.32
C GLN A 60 -0.60 -11.09 -2.05
N VAL A 61 -1.44 -11.32 -3.06
CA VAL A 61 -2.43 -12.40 -3.06
C VAL A 61 -1.73 -13.75 -3.27
N LEU A 62 -1.85 -14.62 -2.28
CA LEU A 62 -1.31 -15.98 -2.29
C LEU A 62 -2.37 -17.03 -2.64
N GLY A 63 -3.64 -16.74 -2.35
CA GLY A 63 -4.77 -17.63 -2.64
C GLY A 63 -6.09 -16.86 -2.70
N VAL A 64 -6.99 -17.30 -3.57
CA VAL A 64 -8.33 -16.70 -3.75
C VAL A 64 -9.37 -17.82 -3.80
N TYR A 65 -10.33 -17.75 -2.88
CA TYR A 65 -11.33 -18.79 -2.69
C TYR A 65 -12.76 -18.24 -2.77
N PRO A 66 -13.32 -18.00 -3.97
CA PRO A 66 -14.69 -17.53 -4.16
C PRO A 66 -15.77 -18.59 -3.88
N GLY A 67 -15.39 -19.87 -3.78
CA GLY A 67 -16.30 -20.99 -3.61
C GLY A 67 -15.60 -22.34 -3.39
N VAL A 68 -16.38 -23.40 -3.25
CA VAL A 68 -15.84 -24.75 -2.97
C VAL A 68 -15.03 -25.32 -4.14
N GLU A 69 -15.29 -24.85 -5.35
CA GLU A 69 -14.58 -25.19 -6.58
C GLU A 69 -13.13 -24.72 -6.60
N SER A 70 -12.79 -23.68 -5.82
CA SER A 70 -11.45 -23.10 -5.73
C SER A 70 -10.55 -23.74 -4.66
N LEU A 71 -10.99 -24.81 -3.99
CA LEU A 71 -10.28 -25.41 -2.85
C LEU A 71 -9.16 -26.38 -3.21
N ALA A 72 -8.82 -26.52 -4.49
CA ALA A 72 -7.72 -27.38 -4.90
C ALA A 72 -6.38 -26.88 -4.31
N GLY A 73 -5.74 -27.71 -3.48
CA GLY A 73 -4.48 -27.37 -2.82
C GLY A 73 -4.61 -26.46 -1.58
N ALA A 74 -5.84 -26.12 -1.17
CA ALA A 74 -6.09 -25.38 0.06
C ALA A 74 -5.82 -26.23 1.32
N THR A 75 -5.52 -25.58 2.44
CA THR A 75 -5.44 -26.24 3.74
C THR A 75 -6.83 -26.72 4.21
N GLU A 76 -6.85 -27.64 5.18
CA GLU A 76 -8.09 -28.12 5.77
C GLU A 76 -8.89 -26.97 6.42
N GLU A 77 -8.21 -26.07 7.13
CA GLU A 77 -8.82 -24.88 7.74
C GLU A 77 -9.50 -23.98 6.71
N VAL A 78 -8.81 -23.65 5.61
CA VAL A 78 -9.39 -22.86 4.51
C VAL A 78 -10.59 -23.57 3.89
N THR A 79 -10.47 -24.89 3.69
CA THR A 79 -11.52 -25.73 3.14
C THR A 79 -12.80 -25.70 3.99
N GLU A 80 -12.67 -25.84 5.31
CA GLU A 80 -13.79 -25.77 6.24
C GLU A 80 -14.42 -24.38 6.27
N LEU A 81 -13.60 -23.34 6.33
CA LEU A 81 -14.06 -21.96 6.34
C LEU A 81 -14.86 -21.62 5.08
N VAL A 82 -14.33 -21.89 3.89
CA VAL A 82 -15.01 -21.60 2.61
C VAL A 82 -16.35 -22.33 2.51
N LYS A 83 -16.42 -23.60 2.95
CA LYS A 83 -17.68 -24.35 2.98
C LYS A 83 -18.72 -23.69 3.91
N SER A 84 -18.28 -23.11 5.03
CA SER A 84 -19.18 -22.43 5.98
C SER A 84 -19.75 -21.10 5.47
N LEU A 85 -19.05 -20.45 4.52
CA LEU A 85 -19.46 -19.14 3.97
C LEU A 85 -20.62 -19.22 2.98
N ASP A 86 -20.94 -20.43 2.48
CA ASP A 86 -22.05 -20.71 1.55
C ASP A 86 -22.00 -19.83 0.29
N GLY A 87 -20.79 -19.58 -0.21
CA GLY A 87 -20.56 -18.80 -1.43
C GLY A 87 -20.98 -17.33 -1.37
N ARG A 88 -21.19 -16.76 -0.18
CA ARG A 88 -21.54 -15.33 -0.04
C ARG A 88 -20.34 -14.39 -0.04
N TYR A 89 -19.19 -14.91 0.37
CA TYR A 89 -17.95 -14.16 0.51
C TYR A 89 -16.85 -14.79 -0.33
N VAL A 90 -15.80 -14.01 -0.58
CA VAL A 90 -14.53 -14.47 -1.14
C VAL A 90 -13.53 -14.46 0.02
N LEU A 91 -12.94 -15.62 0.30
CA LEU A 91 -11.82 -15.70 1.22
C LEU A 91 -10.53 -15.48 0.43
N VAL A 92 -9.67 -14.58 0.88
CA VAL A 92 -8.41 -14.23 0.21
C VAL A 92 -7.28 -14.41 1.20
N GLN A 93 -6.24 -15.12 0.79
CA GLN A 93 -5.01 -15.29 1.55
C GLN A 93 -3.99 -14.26 1.05
N LEU A 94 -3.53 -13.39 1.95
CA LEU A 94 -2.53 -12.35 1.69
C LEU A 94 -1.27 -12.60 2.52
N SER A 95 -0.13 -12.09 2.06
CA SER A 95 1.12 -12.07 2.85
C SER A 95 0.97 -11.22 4.13
N ASP A 96 1.34 -11.74 5.30
CA ASP A 96 1.04 -11.13 6.63
C ASP A 96 2.04 -10.05 7.07
N LEU A 97 3.35 -10.34 7.06
CA LEU A 97 4.19 -9.79 8.13
C LEU A 97 5.22 -8.73 7.74
N ALA A 98 5.39 -8.44 6.45
CA ALA A 98 6.16 -7.29 5.97
C ALA A 98 5.43 -6.64 4.80
N PRO A 99 4.25 -6.02 5.04
CA PRO A 99 3.58 -5.28 3.99
C PRO A 99 4.51 -4.18 3.49
N VAL A 100 4.44 -3.93 2.18
CA VAL A 100 5.28 -2.95 1.55
C VAL A 100 4.68 -1.56 1.76
N ASP A 101 5.25 -0.83 2.73
CA ASP A 101 4.95 0.59 3.03
C ASP A 101 5.74 1.51 2.09
N ALA A 102 5.52 1.33 0.79
CA ALA A 102 6.20 2.10 -0.25
C ALA A 102 5.30 2.26 -1.47
N ALA A 103 5.60 3.29 -2.26
CA ALA A 103 4.97 3.45 -3.56
C ALA A 103 5.45 2.33 -4.50
N VAL A 104 4.52 1.53 -5.02
CA VAL A 104 4.81 0.42 -5.93
C VAL A 104 4.59 0.86 -7.38
N TYR A 105 5.28 0.27 -8.36
CA TYR A 105 4.92 0.32 -9.78
C TYR A 105 5.26 -1.01 -10.45
N PHE A 106 4.77 -1.22 -11.68
CA PHE A 106 5.12 -2.40 -12.47
C PHE A 106 5.97 -2.03 -13.68
N VAL A 107 6.98 -2.86 -13.96
CA VAL A 107 7.76 -2.83 -15.19
C VAL A 107 8.00 -4.27 -15.65
N ASP A 108 7.71 -4.57 -16.91
CA ASP A 108 7.87 -5.90 -17.50
C ASP A 108 7.27 -7.05 -16.65
N GLY A 109 6.09 -6.80 -16.05
CA GLY A 109 5.39 -7.77 -15.20
C GLY A 109 5.96 -7.93 -13.77
N THR A 110 7.00 -7.18 -13.42
CA THR A 110 7.61 -7.20 -12.09
C THR A 110 7.15 -5.98 -11.30
N ALA A 111 6.64 -6.21 -10.09
CA ALA A 111 6.34 -5.14 -9.14
C ALA A 111 7.62 -4.66 -8.46
N LEU A 112 7.87 -3.36 -8.51
CA LEU A 112 9.00 -2.69 -7.88
C LEU A 112 8.50 -1.64 -6.90
N THR A 113 9.20 -1.52 -5.77
CA THR A 113 9.11 -0.37 -4.87
C THR A 113 9.96 0.77 -5.41
N VAL A 114 9.46 1.98 -5.24
CA VAL A 114 10.24 3.19 -5.48
C VAL A 114 11.25 3.34 -4.36
N GLY A 115 12.54 3.33 -4.70
CA GLY A 115 13.61 3.61 -3.75
C GLY A 115 13.47 5.03 -3.16
N GLU A 116 13.78 5.18 -1.87
CA GLU A 116 14.02 6.49 -1.28
C GLU A 116 15.25 7.16 -1.90
N THR A 117 15.43 8.47 -1.67
CA THR A 117 16.54 9.24 -2.27
C THR A 117 17.89 8.54 -2.05
N ASP A 118 18.61 8.25 -3.13
CA ASP A 118 19.90 7.52 -3.17
C ASP A 118 19.82 5.99 -2.92
N SER A 119 18.64 5.38 -3.00
CA SER A 119 18.46 3.92 -3.00
C SER A 119 17.87 3.41 -4.32
N ASP A 120 18.26 2.19 -4.70
CA ASP A 120 17.75 1.53 -5.90
C ASP A 120 16.32 0.99 -5.68
N ASP A 121 15.50 1.00 -6.73
CA ASP A 121 14.19 0.35 -6.73
C ASP A 121 14.36 -1.16 -6.46
N GLN A 122 13.54 -1.72 -5.57
CA GLN A 122 13.63 -3.13 -5.17
C GLN A 122 12.38 -3.91 -5.58
N PRO A 123 12.50 -5.17 -6.03
CA PRO A 123 11.34 -6.03 -6.23
C PRO A 123 10.48 -6.14 -4.97
N VAL A 124 9.16 -6.03 -5.15
CA VAL A 124 8.20 -6.20 -4.04
C VAL A 124 8.31 -7.61 -3.45
N LEU A 125 8.54 -8.63 -4.29
CA LEU A 125 8.67 -10.01 -3.84
C LEU A 125 9.90 -10.26 -2.96
N ASP A 126 10.94 -9.44 -3.09
CA ASP A 126 12.15 -9.55 -2.27
C ASP A 126 11.95 -8.92 -0.88
N GLN A 127 10.86 -8.15 -0.70
CA GLN A 127 10.47 -7.52 0.55
C GLN A 127 9.32 -8.25 1.25
N ILE A 128 8.48 -8.93 0.48
CA ILE A 128 7.42 -9.79 1.00
C ILE A 128 8.00 -11.11 1.46
N SER A 129 7.95 -11.38 2.75
CA SER A 129 8.31 -12.67 3.32
C SER A 129 7.08 -13.56 3.45
N THR A 130 7.09 -14.70 2.73
CA THR A 130 6.08 -15.76 2.87
C THR A 130 6.37 -16.70 4.04
N GLU A 131 7.61 -16.71 4.54
CA GLU A 131 8.01 -17.52 5.70
C GLU A 131 7.51 -16.91 7.02
N ASP A 132 7.24 -15.59 7.03
CA ASP A 132 6.87 -14.87 8.25
C ASP A 132 5.37 -14.94 8.58
N GLY A 133 4.50 -15.36 7.66
CA GLY A 133 3.08 -15.63 7.96
C GLY A 133 2.11 -15.23 6.85
N GLU A 134 0.87 -15.71 6.96
CA GLU A 134 -0.21 -15.45 6.01
C GLU A 134 -1.47 -14.97 6.75
N ARG A 135 -2.18 -14.01 6.18
CA ARG A 135 -3.48 -13.53 6.70
C ARG A 135 -4.62 -13.95 5.80
N LEU A 136 -5.72 -14.33 6.41
CA LEU A 136 -6.99 -14.56 5.72
C LEU A 136 -7.88 -13.32 5.84
N TYR A 137 -8.31 -12.82 4.69
CA TYR A 137 -9.27 -11.72 4.58
C TYR A 137 -10.58 -12.24 4.02
N LEU A 138 -11.67 -11.67 4.52
CA LEU A 138 -13.01 -11.99 4.07
C LEU A 138 -13.62 -10.76 3.39
N TYR A 139 -13.87 -10.88 2.07
CA TYR A 139 -14.49 -9.82 1.28
C TYR A 139 -15.87 -10.23 0.80
N THR A 140 -16.76 -9.27 0.60
CA THR A 140 -17.94 -9.53 -0.22
C THR A 140 -17.53 -9.69 -1.69
N LYS A 141 -18.29 -10.48 -2.48
CA LYS A 141 -17.93 -10.75 -3.89
C LYS A 141 -17.74 -9.50 -4.76
N HIS A 142 -18.49 -8.45 -4.44
CA HIS A 142 -18.48 -7.18 -5.19
C HIS A 142 -17.73 -6.08 -4.45
N GLU A 143 -17.03 -6.42 -3.37
CA GLU A 143 -16.20 -5.45 -2.67
C GLU A 143 -15.08 -4.99 -3.59
N LEU A 144 -14.89 -3.68 -3.65
CA LEU A 144 -13.88 -3.08 -4.50
C LEU A 144 -12.57 -2.99 -3.75
N VAL A 145 -11.60 -3.81 -4.17
CA VAL A 145 -10.24 -3.85 -3.61
C VAL A 145 -9.30 -3.02 -4.47
N HIS A 146 -8.40 -2.25 -3.84
CA HIS A 146 -7.39 -1.50 -4.59
C HIS A 146 -6.29 -2.45 -5.01
N ILE A 147 -6.05 -2.49 -6.32
CA ILE A 147 -4.96 -3.27 -6.90
C ILE A 147 -4.08 -2.41 -7.79
N ARG A 148 -2.89 -2.94 -8.04
CA ARG A 148 -1.94 -2.31 -8.94
C ARG A 148 -1.73 -3.13 -10.23
N ALA A 149 -1.81 -2.46 -11.37
CA ALA A 149 -1.82 -3.09 -12.70
C ALA A 149 -0.43 -3.39 -13.21
N THR A 150 -0.25 -4.58 -13.81
CA THR A 150 0.74 -4.81 -14.86
C THR A 150 0.18 -4.21 -16.15
N SER A 151 0.59 -3.00 -16.52
CA SER A 151 0.20 -2.41 -17.82
C SER A 151 0.76 -3.20 -19.00
#